data_AF-V6F8T3-F1
#
_entry.id   AF-V6F8T3-F1
#
_cell.length_a   1.000
_cell.length_b   1.000
_cell.length_c   1.000
_cell.angle_alpha   90.00
_cell.angle_beta   90.00
_cell.angle_gamma   90.00
#
_symmetry.space_group_name_H-M   'P 1'
#
loop_
_entity.id
_entity.type
_entity.pdbx_description
1 polymer ?
#
loop_
_entity_poly.entity_id
_entity_poly.type
_entity_poly.pdbx_seq_one_letter_code
_entity_poly.pdbx_strand_id
1 'polypeptide(L)'
;MTASSPVHQALQEALEAAYLARATSAAVIDRFGPVRPFVSVIQWEQRQINGLQNLLRQRGWPVAVDRHGGRVVAPPCPDQAWLARQGNWICGEDQLDRLRRMAAEDAEVVTALKGLGQPPAFTAGDGNAATA
;
A
#
# COMPACT_ATOMS: atom_id res chain seq x y z
N MET A 1 -25.87 2.55 -14.14
CA MET A 1 -24.55 2.54 -13.48
C MET A 1 -24.18 3.97 -13.18
N THR A 2 -24.40 4.45 -11.96
CA THR A 2 -23.94 5.78 -11.54
C THR A 2 -22.41 5.78 -11.60
N ALA A 3 -21.83 6.74 -12.31
CA ALA A 3 -20.39 6.94 -12.28
C ALA A 3 -19.96 7.16 -10.82
N SER A 4 -18.97 6.39 -10.35
CA SER A 4 -18.36 6.65 -9.04
C SER A 4 -17.81 8.07 -9.00
N SER A 5 -17.99 8.75 -7.87
CA SER A 5 -17.37 10.08 -7.67
C SER A 5 -15.84 9.98 -7.76
N PRO A 6 -15.14 11.07 -8.12
CA PRO A 6 -13.68 11.11 -8.12
C PRO A 6 -13.07 10.69 -6.77
N VAL A 7 -13.71 11.08 -5.66
CA VAL A 7 -13.31 10.69 -4.30
C VAL A 7 -13.44 9.18 -4.09
N HIS A 8 -14.55 8.57 -4.52
CA HIS A 8 -14.73 7.14 -4.42
C HIS A 8 -13.68 6.39 -5.24
N GLN A 9 -13.41 6.84 -6.47
CA GLN A 9 -12.37 6.26 -7.30
C GLN A 9 -10.98 6.39 -6.65
N ALA A 10 -10.67 7.55 -6.06
CA ALA A 10 -9.39 7.76 -5.38
C ALA A 10 -9.21 6.79 -4.18
N LEU A 11 -10.26 6.57 -3.39
CA LEU A 11 -10.24 5.61 -2.28
C LEU A 11 -10.07 4.17 -2.75
N GLN A 12 -10.75 3.76 -3.82
CA GLN A 12 -10.61 2.42 -4.40
C GLN A 12 -9.19 2.19 -4.94
N GLU A 13 -8.66 3.14 -5.70
CA GLU A 13 -7.29 3.06 -6.24
C GLU A 13 -6.25 3.01 -5.12
N ALA A 14 -6.41 3.83 -4.07
CA ALA A 14 -5.53 3.80 -2.90
C ALA A 14 -5.60 2.48 -2.12
N LEU A 15 -6.80 1.92 -1.97
CA LEU A 15 -7.02 0.66 -1.26
C LEU A 15 -6.37 -0.52 -2.01
N GLU A 16 -6.56 -0.60 -3.32
CA GLU A 16 -5.92 -1.60 -4.18
C GLU A 16 -4.39 -1.50 -4.11
N ALA A 17 -3.84 -0.27 -4.11
CA ALA A 17 -2.41 -0.05 -3.96
C ALA A 17 -1.88 -0.61 -2.64
N ALA A 18 -2.57 -0.31 -1.53
CA ALA A 18 -2.19 -0.78 -0.21
C ALA A 18 -2.29 -2.32 -0.08
N TYR A 19 -3.30 -2.95 -0.70
CA TYR A 19 -3.39 -4.40 -0.79
C TYR A 19 -2.20 -5.02 -1.52
N LEU A 20 -1.86 -4.49 -2.70
CA LEU A 20 -0.72 -4.96 -3.49
C LEU A 20 0.60 -4.79 -2.73
N ALA A 21 0.81 -3.65 -2.07
CA ALA A 21 2.02 -3.38 -1.31
C ALA A 21 2.17 -4.32 -0.09
N ARG A 22 1.06 -4.56 0.64
CA ARG A 22 1.02 -5.53 1.74
C ARG A 22 1.33 -6.95 1.24
N ALA A 23 0.67 -7.38 0.16
CA ALA A 23 0.86 -8.72 -0.40
C ALA A 23 2.28 -8.93 -0.93
N THR A 24 2.88 -7.92 -1.57
CA THR A 24 4.28 -7.94 -2.02
C THR A 24 5.23 -8.11 -0.84
N SER A 25 5.02 -7.33 0.22
CA SER A 25 5.85 -7.41 1.43
C SER A 25 5.69 -8.76 2.14
N ALA A 26 4.47 -9.32 2.17
CA ALA A 26 4.21 -10.64 2.71
C ALA A 26 4.93 -11.74 1.91
N ALA A 27 4.90 -11.67 0.57
CA ALA A 27 5.60 -12.62 -0.28
C ALA A 27 7.14 -12.58 -0.06
N VAL A 28 7.71 -11.40 0.16
CA VAL A 28 9.13 -11.26 0.53
C VAL A 28 9.41 -11.95 1.86
N ILE A 29 8.58 -11.73 2.87
CA ILE A 29 8.76 -12.37 4.18
C ILE A 29 8.62 -13.89 4.09
N ASP A 30 7.66 -14.38 3.31
CA ASP A 30 7.46 -15.81 3.09
C ASP A 30 8.69 -16.45 2.43
N ARG A 31 9.31 -15.77 1.46
CA ARG A 31 10.47 -16.27 0.73
C ARG A 31 11.80 -16.13 1.47
N PHE A 32 12.03 -15.02 2.17
CA PHE A 32 13.34 -14.66 2.74
C PHE A 32 13.36 -14.64 4.27
N GLY A 33 12.24 -14.95 4.93
CA GLY A 33 12.07 -14.78 6.37
C GLY A 33 11.75 -13.34 6.77
N PRO A 34 11.66 -13.03 8.07
CA PRO A 34 11.24 -11.71 8.58
C PRO A 34 12.34 -10.64 8.40
N VAL A 35 12.62 -10.27 7.15
CA VAL A 35 13.61 -9.26 6.77
C VAL A 35 13.03 -7.86 7.00
N ARG A 36 13.82 -6.97 7.62
CA ARG A 36 13.43 -5.57 7.79
C ARG A 36 13.64 -4.77 6.49
N PRO A 37 12.80 -3.75 6.22
CA PRO A 37 11.67 -3.27 7.00
C PRO A 37 10.34 -3.95 6.64
N PHE A 38 10.33 -5.03 5.85
CA PHE A 38 9.09 -5.63 5.32
C PHE A 38 8.10 -6.01 6.42
N VAL A 39 8.58 -6.46 7.59
CA VAL A 39 7.75 -6.71 8.78
C VAL A 39 7.01 -5.44 9.23
N SER A 40 7.74 -4.32 9.38
CA SER A 40 7.18 -3.03 9.79
C SER A 40 6.28 -2.44 8.71
N VAL A 41 6.61 -2.68 7.44
CA VAL A 41 5.82 -2.27 6.28
C VAL A 41 4.45 -2.93 6.29
N ILE A 42 4.34 -4.25 6.51
CA ILE A 42 3.04 -4.93 6.54
C ILE A 42 2.11 -4.30 7.58
N GLN A 43 2.62 -3.99 8.77
CA GLN A 43 1.83 -3.33 9.80
C GLN A 43 1.42 -1.92 9.40
N TRP A 44 2.30 -1.18 8.73
CA TRP A 44 2.00 0.15 8.21
C TRP A 44 0.91 0.09 7.12
N GLU A 45 1.06 -0.77 6.11
CA GLU A 45 0.06 -0.97 5.05
C GLU A 45 -1.29 -1.42 5.62
N GLN A 46 -1.29 -2.29 6.64
CA GLN A 46 -2.51 -2.73 7.28
C GLN A 46 -3.28 -1.57 7.93
N ARG A 47 -2.58 -0.62 8.58
CA ARG A 47 -3.22 0.57 9.15
C ARG A 47 -3.85 1.43 8.05
N GLN A 48 -3.17 1.56 6.91
CA GLN A 48 -3.69 2.30 5.76
C GLN A 48 -4.95 1.65 5.20
N ILE A 49 -4.92 0.34 4.95
CA ILE A 49 -6.08 -0.45 4.52
C ILE A 49 -7.25 -0.22 5.47
N ASN A 50 -7.04 -0.35 6.77
CA ASN A 50 -8.09 -0.18 7.77
C ASN A 50 -8.73 1.22 7.71
N GLY A 51 -7.90 2.27 7.57
CA GLY A 51 -8.37 3.64 7.43
C GLY A 51 -9.20 3.87 6.16
N LEU A 52 -8.69 3.41 5.01
CA LEU A 52 -9.38 3.54 3.72
C LEU A 52 -10.70 2.77 3.69
N GLN A 53 -10.72 1.55 4.22
CA GLN A 53 -11.96 0.77 4.35
C GLN A 53 -12.97 1.46 5.27
N ASN A 54 -12.53 2.10 6.35
CA ASN A 54 -13.42 2.84 7.23
C ASN A 54 -14.06 4.03 6.49
N LEU A 55 -13.27 4.80 5.74
CA LEU A 55 -13.77 5.92 4.94
C LEU A 55 -14.79 5.49 3.88
N LEU A 56 -14.56 4.36 3.22
CA LEU A 56 -15.50 3.75 2.28
C LEU A 56 -16.82 3.35 2.98
N ARG A 57 -16.72 2.65 4.12
CA ARG A 57 -17.89 2.20 4.91
C ARG A 57 -18.73 3.36 5.43
N GLN A 58 -18.09 4.41 5.96
CA GLN A 58 -18.77 5.62 6.45
C GLN A 58 -19.57 6.32 5.34
N ARG A 59 -19.09 6.26 4.09
CA ARG A 59 -19.74 6.85 2.91
C ARG A 59 -20.76 5.89 2.26
N GLY A 60 -20.98 4.70 2.82
CA GLY A 60 -21.87 3.68 2.27
C GLY A 60 -21.37 3.08 0.94
N TRP A 61 -20.08 3.21 0.64
CA TRP A 61 -19.48 2.71 -0.59
C TRP A 61 -18.99 1.28 -0.44
N PRO A 62 -19.07 0.46 -1.51
CA PRO A 62 -18.57 -0.91 -1.48
C PRO A 62 -17.06 -0.92 -1.24
N VAL A 63 -16.58 -1.82 -0.40
CA VAL A 63 -15.16 -2.02 -0.16
C VAL A 63 -14.64 -3.09 -1.12
N ALA A 64 -13.60 -2.79 -1.90
CA ALA A 64 -12.97 -3.80 -2.74
C ALA A 64 -12.40 -4.94 -1.90
N VAL A 65 -12.65 -6.16 -2.38
CA VAL A 65 -12.10 -7.39 -1.80
C VAL A 65 -10.61 -7.44 -2.12
N ASP A 66 -9.78 -7.78 -1.12
CA ASP A 66 -8.37 -8.02 -1.37
C ASP A 66 -8.18 -9.26 -2.26
N ARG A 67 -7.78 -9.02 -3.51
CA ARG A 67 -7.48 -10.05 -4.50
C ARG A 67 -6.01 -10.44 -4.57
N HIS A 68 -5.12 -9.74 -3.85
CA HIS A 68 -3.67 -9.89 -3.91
C HIS A 68 -3.11 -10.82 -2.83
N GLY A 69 -3.83 -10.98 -1.70
CA GLY A 69 -3.45 -11.89 -0.63
C GLY A 69 -3.09 -13.29 -1.14
N GLY A 70 -1.84 -13.73 -0.87
CA GLY A 70 -1.34 -15.06 -1.23
C GLY A 70 -1.12 -15.32 -2.72
N ARG A 71 -1.24 -14.29 -3.59
CA ARG A 71 -1.13 -14.45 -5.06
C ARG A 71 0.02 -13.67 -5.69
N VAL A 72 0.76 -12.90 -4.89
CA VAL A 72 1.94 -12.16 -5.37
C VAL A 72 3.17 -13.06 -5.29
N VAL A 73 3.87 -13.23 -6.40
CA VAL A 73 5.15 -13.93 -6.44
C VAL A 73 6.25 -13.00 -5.94
N ALA A 74 7.02 -13.46 -4.95
CA ALA A 74 8.13 -12.71 -4.39
C ALA A 74 9.23 -12.46 -5.45
N PRO A 75 9.70 -11.21 -5.62
CA PRO A 75 10.86 -10.90 -6.44
C PRO A 75 12.10 -11.71 -6.03
N PRO A 76 13.11 -11.87 -6.92
CA PRO A 76 14.22 -12.79 -6.69
C PRO A 76 15.18 -12.37 -5.57
N CYS A 77 15.15 -11.11 -5.12
CA CYS A 77 15.83 -10.65 -3.92
C CYS A 77 15.06 -9.51 -3.21
N PRO A 78 15.29 -9.29 -1.90
CA PRO A 78 14.64 -8.22 -1.13
C PRO A 78 14.86 -6.82 -1.70
N ASP A 79 16.06 -6.51 -2.22
CA ASP A 79 16.35 -5.20 -2.83
C ASP A 79 15.50 -4.95 -4.08
N GLN A 80 15.34 -5.96 -4.93
CA GLN A 80 14.41 -5.88 -6.06
C GLN A 80 12.96 -5.81 -5.61
N ALA A 81 12.60 -6.41 -4.48
CA ALA A 81 11.27 -6.24 -3.92
C ALA A 81 11.04 -4.84 -3.35
N TRP A 82 12.07 -4.21 -2.79
CA TRP A 82 12.03 -2.82 -2.37
C TRP A 82 11.94 -1.86 -3.57
N LEU A 83 12.73 -2.11 -4.62
CA LEU A 83 12.67 -1.36 -5.88
C LEU A 83 11.36 -1.60 -6.63
N ALA A 84 10.86 -2.83 -6.71
CA ALA A 84 9.55 -3.14 -7.30
C ALA A 84 8.44 -2.55 -6.44
N ARG A 85 8.59 -2.54 -5.12
CA ARG A 85 7.67 -1.81 -4.26
C ARG A 85 7.65 -0.34 -4.63
N GLN A 86 8.78 0.30 -4.93
CA GLN A 86 8.88 1.72 -5.36
C GLN A 86 8.51 1.99 -6.84
N GLY A 87 8.78 1.05 -7.75
CA GLY A 87 8.61 1.20 -9.21
C GLY A 87 7.32 0.60 -9.75
N ASN A 88 6.77 -0.40 -9.06
CA ASN A 88 5.42 -0.94 -9.23
C ASN A 88 4.43 -0.22 -8.28
N TRP A 89 4.89 0.87 -7.65
CA TRP A 89 4.15 1.62 -6.65
C TRP A 89 3.08 2.50 -7.32
N ILE A 90 1.81 2.20 -7.04
CA ILE A 90 0.63 3.00 -7.44
C ILE A 90 0.48 4.31 -6.60
N CYS A 91 1.44 4.64 -5.74
CA CYS A 91 1.61 5.95 -5.08
C CYS A 91 3.01 6.58 -5.28
N GLY A 92 3.64 6.46 -6.47
CA GLY A 92 4.72 7.38 -6.82
C GLY A 92 4.21 8.80 -6.59
N GLU A 93 5.05 9.76 -6.22
CA GLU A 93 4.59 11.11 -5.84
C GLU A 93 3.55 11.66 -6.83
N ASP A 94 3.76 11.43 -8.13
CA ASP A 94 2.84 11.76 -9.21
C ASP A 94 1.44 11.13 -9.09
N GLN A 95 1.36 9.85 -8.74
CA GLN A 95 0.09 9.16 -8.59
C GLN A 95 -0.60 9.52 -7.28
N LEU A 96 0.16 9.70 -6.19
CA LEU A 96 -0.43 10.16 -4.93
C LEU A 96 -0.99 11.59 -5.08
N ASP A 97 -0.29 12.45 -5.82
CA ASP A 97 -0.75 13.79 -6.15
C ASP A 97 -1.94 13.78 -7.13
N ARG A 98 -2.02 12.81 -8.05
CA ARG A 98 -3.24 12.57 -8.83
C ARG A 98 -4.41 12.21 -7.92
N LEU A 99 -4.25 11.25 -7.00
CA LEU A 99 -5.32 10.83 -6.09
C LEU A 99 -5.77 11.97 -5.17
N ARG A 100 -4.83 12.77 -4.66
CA ARG A 100 -5.14 13.97 -3.85
C ARG A 100 -5.91 15.01 -4.65
N ARG A 101 -5.58 15.23 -5.93
CA ARG A 101 -6.35 16.12 -6.81
C ARG A 101 -7.76 15.60 -7.05
N MET A 102 -7.93 14.29 -7.23
CA MET A 102 -9.25 13.66 -7.36
C MET A 102 -10.08 13.78 -6.08
N ALA A 103 -9.42 13.75 -4.92
CA ALA A 103 -10.06 13.88 -3.62
C ALA A 103 -10.07 15.32 -3.07
N ALA A 104 -9.70 16.34 -3.85
CA ALA A 104 -9.39 17.68 -3.35
C ALA A 104 -10.53 18.33 -2.55
N GLU A 105 -11.78 17.96 -2.84
CA GLU A 105 -12.97 18.47 -2.16
C GLU A 105 -13.31 17.74 -0.84
N ASP A 106 -12.61 16.64 -0.53
CA ASP A 106 -12.79 15.82 0.68
C ASP A 106 -11.51 15.83 1.54
N ALA A 107 -11.45 16.79 2.47
CA ALA A 107 -10.27 17.02 3.31
C ALA A 107 -9.87 15.81 4.18
N GLU A 108 -10.85 14.98 4.56
CA GLU A 108 -10.60 13.76 5.34
C GLU A 108 -9.87 12.72 4.46
N VAL A 109 -10.34 12.53 3.22
CA VAL A 109 -9.69 11.64 2.25
C VAL A 109 -8.30 12.16 1.87
N VAL A 110 -8.14 13.46 1.61
CA VAL A 110 -6.82 14.04 1.32
C VAL A 110 -5.84 13.80 2.48
N THR A 111 -6.31 13.91 3.72
CA THR A 111 -5.49 13.65 4.91
C THR A 111 -5.09 12.17 5.01
N ALA A 112 -6.02 11.25 4.76
CA ALA A 112 -5.71 9.82 4.70
C ALA A 112 -4.67 9.50 3.62
N LEU A 113 -4.81 10.09 2.43
CA LEU A 113 -3.85 9.92 1.33
C LEU A 113 -2.47 10.51 1.66
N LYS A 114 -2.37 11.59 2.46
CA LYS A 114 -1.07 12.09 2.94
C LYS A 114 -0.32 11.03 3.77
N GLY A 115 -1.05 10.23 4.54
CA GLY A 115 -0.48 9.13 5.34
C GLY A 115 0.11 7.99 4.52
N LEU A 116 -0.16 7.90 3.21
CA LEU A 116 0.33 6.85 2.30
C LEU A 116 1.71 7.14 1.70
N GLY A 117 2.28 8.33 1.87
CA GLY A 117 3.43 8.77 1.07
C GLY A 117 4.79 8.19 1.48
N GLN A 118 4.98 7.80 2.75
CA GLN A 118 6.28 7.31 3.22
C GLN A 118 6.14 6.14 4.20
N PRO A 119 6.51 4.92 3.78
CA PRO A 119 6.69 3.80 4.71
C PRO A 119 7.94 3.98 5.57
N PRO A 120 8.13 3.17 6.64
CA PRO A 120 9.38 3.17 7.39
C PRO A 120 10.59 2.98 6.47
N ALA A 121 11.68 3.70 6.76
CA ALA A 121 12.89 3.72 5.95
C ALA A 121 13.49 2.31 5.78
N PHE A 122 13.97 2.02 4.57
CA PHE A 122 14.84 0.88 4.29
C PHE A 122 16.29 1.37 4.28
N THR A 123 17.09 0.81 5.18
CA THR A 123 18.55 0.92 5.08
C THR A 123 19.07 -0.31 4.35
N ALA A 124 19.66 -0.10 3.17
CA ALA A 124 20.36 -1.14 2.43
C ALA A 124 21.51 -1.66 3.31
N GLY A 125 21.30 -2.81 3.95
CA GLY A 125 22.15 -3.36 5.01
C GLY A 125 21.40 -4.27 5.98
N ASP A 126 20.08 -4.11 6.12
CA ASP A 126 19.24 -4.95 6.99
C ASP A 126 18.97 -6.37 6.45
N GLY A 127 19.54 -6.71 5.29
CA GLY A 127 19.32 -7.96 4.57
C GLY A 127 20.07 -9.19 5.11
N ASN A 128 20.94 -9.05 6.11
CA ASN A 128 21.64 -10.19 6.70
C ASN A 128 21.89 -10.03 8.21
N ALA A 129 20.89 -10.38 9.00
CA ALA A 129 21.08 -10.78 10.40
C ALA A 129 20.28 -12.06 10.67
N ALA A 130 20.53 -13.10 9.88
CA ALA A 130 20.40 -14.46 10.37
C ALA A 130 21.68 -14.74 11.18
N THR A 131 21.72 -14.26 12.42
CA THR A 131 22.75 -14.70 13.37
C THR A 131 22.47 -16.16 13.74
N ALA A 132 23.49 -16.98 13.47
CA ALA A 132 23.65 -18.36 13.91
C ALA A 132 23.58 -18.51 15.44
#